data_AF-A0A835IIT3-F1
#
_entry.id   AF-A0A835IIT3-F1
#
_cell.length_a   1.000
_cell.length_b   1.000
_cell.length_c   1.000
_cell.angle_alpha   90.00
_cell.angle_beta   90.00
_cell.angle_gamma   90.00
#
_symmetry.space_group_name_H-M   'P 1'
#
loop_
_entity.id
_entity.type
_entity.pdbx_description
1 polymer ?
#
loop_
_entity_poly.entity_id
_entity_poly.type
_entity_poly.pdbx_seq_one_letter_code
_entity_poly.pdbx_strand_id
1 'polypeptide(L)'
;MGDILLVCNDLRLLGATLLTPVVNYWWPGFPANLTTEVYNQHFTQDQWTLRVAHYLPWLTYWWNTQKWFPASSVAAMKPAIFSQPHIALLPKFASIKNHLVWTIL
;
A
#
# COMPACT_ATOMS: atom_id res chain seq x y z
N MET A 1 -12.66 36.45 -4.18
CA MET A 1 -12.06 35.95 -2.91
C MET A 1 -12.85 34.74 -2.36
N GLY A 2 -13.31 33.85 -3.25
CA GLY A 2 -14.05 32.62 -2.88
C GLY A 2 -13.41 31.35 -3.42
N ASP A 3 -12.52 31.45 -4.41
CA ASP A 3 -12.01 30.30 -5.17
C ASP A 3 -10.74 29.67 -4.55
N ILE A 4 -9.97 30.44 -3.77
CA ILE A 4 -8.72 29.94 -3.14
C ILE A 4 -9.01 29.03 -1.93
N LEU A 5 -10.08 29.33 -1.18
CA LEU A 5 -10.49 28.51 -0.02
C LEU A 5 -11.13 27.17 -0.41
N LEU A 6 -11.73 27.08 -1.61
CA LEU A 6 -12.33 25.86 -2.14
C LEU A 6 -11.24 24.90 -2.65
N VAL A 7 -10.29 25.43 -3.43
CA VAL A 7 -9.12 24.67 -3.93
C VAL A 7 -8.25 24.12 -2.79
N CYS A 8 -8.12 24.84 -1.67
CA CYS A 8 -7.30 24.41 -0.53
C CYS A 8 -7.93 23.24 0.27
N ASN A 9 -9.27 23.13 0.27
CA ASN A 9 -9.96 21.98 0.88
C ASN A 9 -9.85 20.73 0.01
N ASP A 10 -9.98 20.89 -1.31
CA ASP A 10 -9.78 19.80 -2.27
C ASP A 10 -8.36 19.26 -2.22
N LEU A 11 -7.33 20.11 -2.02
CA LEU A 11 -5.94 19.67 -1.97
C LEU A 11 -5.63 18.80 -0.74
N ARG A 12 -6.24 19.05 0.44
CA ARG A 12 -6.12 18.14 1.60
C ARG A 12 -6.81 16.81 1.34
N LEU A 13 -7.97 16.81 0.66
CA LEU A 13 -8.70 15.59 0.31
C LEU A 13 -7.97 14.79 -0.78
N LEU A 14 -7.46 15.44 -1.81
CA LEU A 14 -6.62 14.87 -2.86
C LEU A 14 -5.31 14.34 -2.27
N GLY A 15 -4.69 15.07 -1.34
CA GLY A 15 -3.50 14.64 -0.61
C GLY A 15 -3.76 13.40 0.25
N ALA A 16 -4.88 13.34 0.98
CA ALA A 16 -5.29 12.16 1.72
C ALA A 16 -5.55 10.97 0.79
N THR A 17 -6.21 11.20 -0.33
CA THR A 17 -6.48 10.19 -1.36
C THR A 17 -5.19 9.61 -1.96
N LEU A 18 -4.17 10.46 -2.18
CA LEU A 18 -2.84 10.07 -2.66
C LEU A 18 -2.02 9.27 -1.64
N LEU A 19 -2.26 9.44 -0.33
CA LEU A 19 -1.59 8.68 0.73
C LEU A 19 -2.21 7.30 0.99
N THR A 20 -3.44 7.07 0.50
CA THR A 20 -4.17 5.79 0.64
C THR A 20 -4.39 5.04 -0.67
N PRO A 21 -3.39 4.85 -1.55
CA PRO A 21 -3.58 4.16 -2.82
C PRO A 21 -4.00 2.69 -2.64
N VAL A 22 -3.66 2.05 -1.52
CA VAL A 22 -3.96 0.64 -1.21
C VAL A 22 -5.47 0.38 -1.09
N VAL A 23 -6.25 1.33 -0.57
CA VAL A 23 -7.68 1.16 -0.27
C VAL A 23 -8.61 1.88 -1.25
N ASN A 24 -8.08 2.79 -2.07
CA ASN A 24 -8.90 3.65 -2.93
C ASN A 24 -9.57 2.92 -4.12
N TYR A 25 -9.14 1.69 -4.45
CA TYR A 25 -9.65 0.96 -5.62
C TYR A 25 -11.15 0.67 -5.60
N TRP A 26 -11.73 0.56 -4.40
CA TRP A 26 -13.14 0.21 -4.20
C TRP A 26 -13.98 1.38 -3.66
N TRP A 27 -13.46 2.62 -3.68
CA TRP A 27 -14.24 3.77 -3.21
C TRP A 27 -15.32 4.15 -4.24
N PRO A 28 -16.62 4.14 -3.90
CA PRO A 28 -17.70 4.47 -4.84
C PRO A 28 -17.64 5.89 -5.46
N GLY A 29 -16.83 6.80 -4.90
CA GLY A 29 -16.68 8.17 -5.41
C GLY A 29 -15.56 8.35 -6.44
N PHE A 30 -14.77 7.31 -6.73
CA PHE A 30 -13.63 7.40 -7.64
C PHE A 30 -13.96 6.76 -9.00
N PRO A 31 -13.50 7.34 -10.14
CA PRO A 31 -13.76 6.77 -11.45
C PRO A 31 -13.17 5.36 -11.57
N ALA A 32 -14.06 4.37 -11.70
CA ALA A 32 -13.74 2.94 -11.70
C ALA A 32 -12.71 2.54 -12.78
N ASN A 33 -12.72 3.24 -13.92
CA ASN A 33 -11.76 2.98 -15.00
C ASN A 33 -10.33 3.31 -14.58
N LEU A 34 -10.14 4.46 -13.90
CA LEU A 34 -8.84 4.92 -13.45
C LEU A 34 -8.32 4.04 -12.31
N THR A 35 -9.18 3.68 -11.36
CA THR A 35 -8.79 2.77 -10.28
C THR A 35 -8.43 1.39 -10.81
N THR A 36 -9.18 0.86 -11.78
CA THR A 36 -8.90 -0.44 -12.39
C THR A 36 -7.60 -0.45 -13.18
N GLU A 37 -7.31 0.62 -13.92
CA GLU A 37 -6.06 0.74 -14.68
C GLU A 37 -4.83 0.74 -13.75
N VAL A 38 -4.84 1.58 -12.72
CA VAL A 38 -3.74 1.66 -11.74
C VAL A 38 -3.64 0.35 -10.94
N TYR A 39 -4.77 -0.26 -10.57
CA TYR A 39 -4.79 -1.56 -9.92
C TYR A 39 -4.12 -2.65 -10.78
N ASN A 40 -4.39 -2.64 -12.08
CA ASN A 40 -3.82 -3.62 -13.02
C ASN A 40 -2.32 -3.43 -13.25
N GLN A 41 -1.76 -2.25 -12.95
CA GLN A 41 -0.32 -1.99 -13.01
C GLN A 41 0.46 -2.57 -11.81
N HIS A 42 -0.22 -2.89 -10.70
CA HIS A 42 0.43 -3.51 -9.55
C HIS A 42 0.90 -4.94 -9.83
N PHE A 43 1.88 -5.40 -9.05
CA PHE A 43 2.28 -6.80 -9.08
C PHE A 43 1.07 -7.70 -8.79
N THR A 44 0.97 -8.83 -9.49
CA THR A 44 -0.15 -9.78 -9.34
C THR A 44 -0.34 -10.24 -7.90
N GLN A 45 0.75 -10.39 -7.13
CA GLN A 45 0.68 -10.72 -5.70
C GLN A 45 0.01 -9.63 -4.86
N ASP A 46 0.20 -8.36 -5.21
CA ASP A 46 -0.41 -7.24 -4.49
C ASP A 46 -1.89 -7.18 -4.83
N GLN A 47 -2.26 -7.38 -6.08
CA GLN A 47 -3.66 -7.51 -6.50
C GLN A 47 -4.41 -8.57 -5.68
N TRP A 48 -3.85 -9.78 -5.56
CA TRP A 48 -4.45 -10.83 -4.74
C TRP A 48 -4.51 -10.47 -3.26
N THR A 49 -3.42 -9.93 -2.71
CA THR A 49 -3.38 -9.55 -1.29
C THR A 49 -4.42 -8.46 -0.97
N LEU A 50 -4.58 -7.47 -1.85
CA LEU A 50 -5.57 -6.41 -1.72
C LEU A 50 -7.00 -6.95 -1.84
N ARG A 51 -7.25 -7.89 -2.78
CA ARG A 51 -8.57 -8.55 -2.90
C ARG A 51 -8.94 -9.34 -1.64
N VAL A 52 -8.00 -10.11 -1.08
CA VAL A 52 -8.23 -10.86 0.16
C VAL A 52 -8.52 -9.89 1.30
N ALA A 53 -7.74 -8.82 1.43
CA ALA A 53 -7.96 -7.81 2.46
C ALA A 53 -9.31 -7.08 2.31
N HIS A 54 -9.78 -6.86 1.08
CA HIS A 54 -11.04 -6.17 0.80
C HIS A 54 -12.28 -7.06 1.01
N TYR A 55 -12.28 -8.28 0.45
CA TYR A 55 -13.46 -9.14 0.46
C TYR A 55 -13.50 -10.12 1.64
N LEU A 56 -12.34 -10.53 2.15
CA LEU A 56 -12.21 -11.53 3.22
C LEU A 56 -11.30 -10.99 4.34
N PRO A 57 -11.59 -9.82 4.94
CA PRO A 57 -10.67 -9.14 5.86
C PRO A 57 -10.28 -10.01 7.06
N TRP A 58 -11.15 -10.92 7.52
CA TRP A 58 -10.86 -11.87 8.60
C TRP A 58 -9.77 -12.88 8.23
N LEU A 59 -9.57 -13.14 6.95
CA LEU A 59 -8.55 -14.06 6.43
C LEU A 59 -7.20 -13.36 6.26
N THR A 60 -7.13 -12.03 6.36
CA THR A 60 -5.89 -11.26 6.15
C THR A 60 -4.76 -11.73 7.04
N TYR A 61 -5.03 -11.96 8.34
CA TYR A 61 -4.00 -12.45 9.26
C TYR A 61 -3.50 -13.84 8.85
N TRP A 62 -4.43 -14.77 8.61
CA TRP A 62 -4.10 -16.13 8.17
C TRP A 62 -3.29 -16.13 6.86
N TRP A 63 -3.72 -15.35 5.86
CA TRP A 63 -3.03 -15.22 4.58
C TRP A 63 -1.57 -14.79 4.75
N ASN A 64 -1.31 -13.79 5.60
CA ASN A 64 0.03 -13.30 5.87
C ASN A 64 0.94 -14.30 6.63
N THR A 65 0.36 -15.31 7.29
CA THR A 65 1.14 -16.36 7.99
C THR A 65 1.55 -17.52 7.06
N GLN A 66 0.96 -17.64 5.87
CA GLN A 66 1.25 -18.75 4.98
C GLN A 66 2.53 -18.51 4.17
N LYS A 67 3.39 -19.54 4.09
CA LYS A 67 4.61 -19.49 3.26
C LYS A 67 4.36 -19.77 1.78
N TRP A 68 3.19 -20.33 1.46
CA TRP A 68 2.84 -20.77 0.10
C TRP A 68 2.25 -19.64 -0.76
N PHE A 69 1.74 -18.59 -0.13
CA PHE A 69 1.24 -17.42 -0.83
C PHE A 69 2.29 -16.31 -0.83
N PRO A 70 2.49 -15.62 -1.96
CA PRO A 70 3.40 -14.49 -1.99
C PRO A 70 2.84 -13.36 -1.13
N ALA A 71 3.64 -12.90 -0.17
CA ALA A 71 3.32 -11.70 0.59
C ALA A 71 3.24 -10.48 -0.33
N SER A 72 2.56 -9.42 0.12
CA SER A 72 2.58 -8.15 -0.61
C SER A 72 4.04 -7.71 -0.84
N SER A 73 4.27 -7.08 -1.98
CA SER A 73 5.58 -6.63 -2.42
C SER A 73 6.22 -5.72 -1.36
N VAL A 74 5.41 -4.88 -0.70
CA VAL A 74 5.79 -4.02 0.41
C VAL A 74 6.21 -4.84 1.64
N ALA A 75 5.41 -5.82 2.06
CA ALA A 75 5.74 -6.67 3.21
C ALA A 75 6.97 -7.56 2.96
N ALA A 76 7.13 -8.01 1.71
CA ALA A 76 8.29 -8.74 1.22
C ALA A 76 9.50 -7.83 0.95
N MET A 77 9.34 -6.50 1.08
CA MET A 77 10.38 -5.49 0.90
C MET A 77 11.10 -5.65 -0.46
N LYS A 78 10.33 -5.91 -1.52
CA LYS A 78 10.89 -6.15 -2.86
C LYS A 78 11.59 -4.89 -3.39
N PRO A 79 12.87 -4.97 -3.80
CA PRO A 79 13.63 -3.81 -4.29
C PRO A 79 12.98 -3.12 -5.48
N ALA A 80 12.24 -3.87 -6.30
CA ALA A 80 11.58 -3.39 -7.52
C ALA A 80 10.49 -2.31 -7.27
N ILE A 81 10.04 -2.14 -6.03
CA ILE A 81 9.06 -1.10 -5.67
C ILE A 81 9.77 0.19 -5.27
N PHE A 82 11.03 0.10 -4.85
CA PHE A 82 11.77 1.21 -4.30
C PHE A 82 12.55 1.94 -5.40
N SER A 83 12.56 3.27 -5.33
CA SER A 83 13.46 4.09 -6.12
C SER A 83 14.91 3.83 -5.72
N GLN A 84 15.86 4.06 -6.62
CA GLN A 84 17.30 3.87 -6.36
C GLN A 84 17.80 4.48 -5.04
N PRO A 85 17.42 5.72 -4.66
CA PRO A 85 17.81 6.29 -3.36
C PRO A 85 17.26 5.51 -2.16
N HIS A 86 16.06 4.93 -2.28
CA HIS A 86 15.42 4.18 -1.21
C HIS A 86 15.99 2.76 -1.07
N ILE A 87 16.52 2.17 -2.14
CA ILE A 87 17.20 0.87 -2.10
C ILE A 87 18.41 0.91 -1.15
N ALA A 88 19.18 2.00 -1.16
CA ALA A 88 20.33 2.18 -0.27
C ALA A 88 19.95 2.21 1.22
N LEU A 89 18.68 2.46 1.54
CA LEU A 89 18.16 2.49 2.91
C LEU A 89 17.61 1.14 3.38
N LEU A 90 17.38 0.17 2.48
CA LEU A 90 16.84 -1.15 2.84
C LEU A 90 17.63 -1.87 3.94
N PRO A 91 18.98 -1.86 3.96
CA PRO A 91 19.75 -2.50 5.04
C PRO A 91 19.50 -1.86 6.40
N LYS A 92 19.27 -0.53 6.46
CA LYS A 92 18.95 0.18 7.70
C LYS A 92 17.58 -0.23 8.22
N PHE A 93 16.58 -0.27 7.34
CA PHE A 93 15.23 -0.72 7.71
C PHE A 93 15.20 -2.18 8.17
N ALA A 94 15.97 -3.06 7.52
CA ALA A 94 16.12 -4.46 7.95
C ALA A 94 16.77 -4.56 9.35
N SER A 95 17.80 -3.75 9.62
CA SER A 95 18.44 -3.66 10.94
C SER A 95 17.46 -3.19 12.03
N ILE A 96 16.67 -2.14 11.75
CA ILE A 96 15.63 -1.64 12.67
C ILE A 96 14.60 -2.73 12.97
N LYS A 97 14.13 -3.46 11.95
CA LYS A 97 13.18 -4.56 12.13
C LYS A 97 13.75 -5.65 13.05
N ASN A 98 15.00 -6.05 12.84
CA ASN A 98 15.64 -7.07 13.68
C ASN A 98 15.81 -6.57 15.12
N HIS A 99 16.24 -5.33 15.32
CA HIS A 99 16.37 -4.75 16.66
C HIS A 99 15.04 -4.73 17.41
N LEU A 100 13.96 -4.27 16.77
CA LEU A 100 12.63 -4.23 17.38
C LEU A 100 12.11 -5.63 17.74
N VAL A 101 12.39 -6.63 16.92
CA VAL A 101 12.05 -8.04 17.22
C VAL A 101 12.82 -8.55 18.43
N TRP A 102 14.11 -8.24 18.55
CA TRP A 102 14.95 -8.64 19.70
C TRP A 102 14.62 -7.89 21.00
N THR A 103 13.96 -6.73 20.94
CA THR A 103 13.62 -5.96 22.15
C THR A 103 12.24 -6.35 22.71
N ILE A 104 11.43 -7.08 21.94
CA ILE A 104 10.06 -7.49 22.30
C ILE A 104 9.98 -9.00 22.62
N LEU A 105 11.08 -9.73 22.46
CA LEU A 105 11.29 -11.11 22.92
C LEU A 105 12.21 -11.11 24.15
#